data_AF-A0A536QSF4-F1
#
_entry.id   AF-A0A536QSF4-F1
#
_cell.length_a   1.000
_cell.length_b   1.000
_cell.length_c   1.000
_cell.angle_alpha   90.00
_cell.angle_beta   90.00
_cell.angle_gamma   90.00
#
_symmetry.space_group_name_H-M   'P 1'
#
loop_
_entity.id
_entity.type
_entity.pdbx_description
1 polymer ?
#
loop_
_entity_poly.entity_id
_entity_poly.type
_entity_poly.pdbx_seq_one_letter_code
_entity_poly.pdbx_strand_id
1 'polypeptide(L)' 'MAKPRTRPPLALAVRAARESLHLTQAEVARRVGISRAAIAELEAGRIQQPRAAVFARLSAV' A
#
# COMPACT_ATOMS: atom_id res chain seq x y z
N MET A 1 -22.52 -19.06 9.36
CA MET A 1 -21.77 -19.01 8.08
C MET A 1 -20.65 -17.99 8.23
N ALA A 2 -19.39 -18.40 8.29
CA ALA A 2 -18.27 -17.47 8.39
C ALA A 2 -18.11 -16.72 7.05
N LYS A 3 -18.21 -15.38 7.06
CA LYS A 3 -17.88 -14.55 5.89
C LYS A 3 -16.44 -14.87 5.48
N PRO A 4 -16.14 -15.10 4.19
CA PRO A 4 -14.75 -15.20 3.77
C PRO A 4 -14.10 -13.85 4.09
N ARG A 5 -13.12 -13.86 5.00
CA ARG A 5 -12.23 -12.72 5.22
C ARG A 5 -11.23 -12.69 4.07
N THR A 6 -11.72 -12.45 2.85
CA THR A 6 -10.85 -12.21 1.69
C THR A 6 -10.12 -10.91 1.95
N ARG A 7 -8.83 -11.02 2.29
CA ARG A 7 -7.97 -9.86 2.46
C ARG A 7 -7.95 -9.11 1.12
N PRO A 8 -8.21 -7.79 1.08
CA PRO A 8 -8.18 -7.05 -0.17
C PRO A 8 -6.78 -7.19 -0.81
N PRO A 9 -6.69 -7.20 -2.15
CA PRO A 9 -5.43 -7.10 -2.85
C PRO A 9 -4.60 -5.94 -2.29
N LEU A 10 -3.28 -6.14 -2.16
CA LEU A 10 -2.36 -5.18 -1.56
C LEU A 10 -2.55 -3.75 -2.10
N ALA A 11 -2.74 -3.62 -3.42
CA ALA A 11 -3.00 -2.36 -4.09
C ALA A 11 -4.19 -1.58 -3.49
N LEU A 12 -5.32 -2.25 -3.30
CA LEU A 12 -6.52 -1.65 -2.72
C LEU A 12 -6.32 -1.33 -1.24
N ALA A 13 -5.65 -2.22 -0.50
CA ALA A 13 -5.37 -2.00 0.91
C ALA A 13 -4.51 -0.74 1.13
N VAL A 14 -3.44 -0.57 0.35
CA VAL A 14 -2.53 0.57 0.46
C VAL A 14 -3.25 1.87 0.07
N ARG A 15 -4.01 1.86 -1.03
CA ARG A 15 -4.78 3.04 -1.45
C ARG A 15 -5.81 3.46 -0.41
N ALA A 16 -6.58 2.51 0.13
CA ALA A 16 -7.60 2.79 1.14
C ALA A 16 -6.99 3.35 2.43
N ALA A 17 -5.89 2.76 2.91
CA ALA A 17 -5.18 3.26 4.09
C ALA A 17 -4.68 4.70 3.86
N ARG A 18 -4.02 4.95 2.72
CA ARG A 18 -3.54 6.28 2.34
C ARG A 18 -4.65 7.33 2.33
N GLU A 19 -5.78 7.01 1.69
CA GLU A 19 -6.92 7.94 1.59
C GLU A 19 -7.58 8.19 2.94
N SER A 20 -7.71 7.16 3.79
CA SER A 20 -8.24 7.30 5.15
C SER A 20 -7.38 8.16 6.08
N LEU A 21 -6.07 8.22 5.80
CA LEU A 21 -5.11 9.07 6.52
C LEU A 21 -4.92 10.45 5.87
N HIS A 22 -5.69 10.77 4.82
CA HIS A 22 -5.57 12.01 4.04
C HIS A 22 -4.16 12.26 3.49
N LEU A 23 -3.44 11.21 3.13
CA LEU A 23 -2.09 11.30 2.60
C LEU A 23 -2.08 11.28 1.06
N THR A 24 -1.14 12.01 0.50
CA THR A 24 -0.73 11.88 -0.90
C THR A 24 0.17 10.66 -1.10
N GLN A 25 0.28 10.18 -2.34
CA GLN A 25 1.21 9.10 -2.68
C GLN A 25 2.67 9.49 -2.37
N ALA A 26 3.01 10.78 -2.46
CA ALA A 26 4.35 11.28 -2.18
C ALA A 26 4.67 11.25 -0.67
N GLU A 27 3.69 11.47 0.19
CA GLU A 27 3.87 11.40 1.65
C GLU A 27 4.03 9.95 2.12
N VAL A 28 3.22 9.03 1.59
CA VAL A 28 3.39 7.59 1.86
C VAL A 28 4.76 7.11 1.38
N ALA A 29 5.15 7.48 0.16
CA ALA A 29 6.46 7.14 -0.41
C ALA A 29 7.61 7.59 0.50
N ARG A 30 7.53 8.83 1.02
CA ARG A 30 8.51 9.39 1.95
C ARG A 30 8.59 8.62 3.27
N ARG A 31 7.44 8.24 3.85
CA ARG A 31 7.37 7.44 5.09
C ARG A 31 7.95 6.03 4.92
N VAL A 32 7.69 5.41 3.76
CA VAL A 32 8.11 4.03 3.46
C VAL A 32 9.56 3.96 2.92
N GLY A 33 10.11 5.09 2.48
CA GLY A 33 11.45 5.19 1.91
C GLY A 33 11.53 4.61 0.50
N ILE A 34 10.51 4.84 -0.34
CA ILE A 34 10.48 4.45 -1.75
C ILE A 34 10.05 5.64 -2.62
N SER A 35 10.09 5.49 -3.95
CA SER A 35 9.67 6.55 -4.86
C SER A 35 8.14 6.69 -4.93
N ARG A 36 7.64 7.90 -5.23
CA ARG A 36 6.21 8.12 -5.52
C ARG A 36 5.73 7.22 -6.66
N ALA A 37 6.55 7.04 -7.69
CA ALA A 37 6.25 6.15 -8.81
C ALA A 37 6.04 4.71 -8.34
N ALA A 38 6.88 4.18 -7.43
CA ALA A 38 6.69 2.85 -6.88
C ALA A 38 5.36 2.71 -6.11
N ILE A 39 4.92 3.73 -5.38
CA ILE A 39 3.57 3.74 -4.75
C ILE A 39 2.47 3.73 -5.83
N ALA A 40 2.60 4.53 -6.89
CA ALA A 40 1.62 4.55 -7.98
C ALA A 40 1.52 3.20 -8.71
N GLU A 41 2.65 2.55 -8.99
CA GLU A 41 2.72 1.21 -9.59
C GLU A 41 2.10 0.14 -8.66
N LEU A 42 2.32 0.26 -7.35
CA LEU A 42 1.74 -0.62 -6.34
C LEU A 42 0.22 -0.44 -6.25
N GLU A 43 -0.28 0.80 -6.15
CA GLU A 43 -1.71 1.09 -6.11
C GLU A 43 -2.43 0.74 -7.43
N ALA A 44 -1.71 0.76 -8.55
CA ALA A 44 -2.20 0.28 -9.85
C ALA A 44 -2.16 -1.25 -9.99
N GLY A 45 -1.64 -1.98 -8.99
CA GLY A 45 -1.55 -3.45 -9.01
C GLY A 45 -0.42 -4.00 -9.89
N ARG A 46 0.47 -3.15 -10.42
CA ARG A 46 1.64 -3.56 -11.22
C ARG A 46 2.77 -4.11 -10.33
N ILE A 47 2.81 -3.71 -9.06
CA ILE A 47 3.67 -4.31 -8.03
C ILE A 47 2.79 -5.12 -7.08
N GLN A 48 2.80 -6.45 -7.23
CA GLN A 48 2.02 -7.36 -6.39
C GLN A 48 2.81 -7.87 -5.18
N GLN A 49 4.12 -7.97 -5.32
CA GLN A 49 5.04 -8.49 -4.30
C GLN A 49 6.17 -7.48 -4.06
N PRO A 50 5.94 -6.42 -3.26
CA PRO A 50 7.02 -5.53 -2.87
C PRO A 50 8.03 -6.29 -1.98
N ARG A 51 9.26 -5.79 -1.92
CA ARG A 51 10.28 -6.33 -1.01
C ARG A 51 9.77 -6.35 0.43
N ALA A 52 10.16 -7.35 1.21
CA ALA A 52 9.69 -7.55 2.58
C ALA A 52 9.81 -6.28 3.46
N ALA A 53 10.93 -5.54 3.34
CA ALA A 53 11.12 -4.28 4.07
C ALA A 53 10.09 -3.19 3.69
N VAL A 54 9.71 -3.10 2.42
CA VAL A 54 8.68 -2.15 1.94
C VAL A 54 7.31 -2.58 2.45
N PHE A 55 7.01 -3.87 2.39
CA PHE A 55 5.75 -4.42 2.92
C PHE A 55 5.60 -4.17 4.43
N ALA A 56 6.66 -4.39 5.21
CA ALA A 56 6.67 -4.15 6.64
C ALA A 56 6.40 -2.67 6.97
N ARG A 57 7.04 -1.74 6.25
CA ARG A 57 6.83 -0.30 6.42
C ARG A 57 5.42 0.13 6.01
N LEU A 58 4.89 -0.37 4.89
CA LEU A 58 3.50 -0.10 4.46
C LEU A 58 2.47 -0.57 5.50
N SER A 59 2.75 -1.66 6.21
CA SER A 59 1.88 -2.17 7.27
C SER A 59 1.92 -1.34 8.56
N ALA A 60 2.86 -0.38 8.64
CA ALA A 60 3.07 0.50 9.80
C ALA A 60 2.75 1.97 9.52
N VAL A 61 2.24 2.29 8.32
CA VAL A 61 1.77 3.65 7.94
C VAL A 61 0.39 3.91 8.54
#